data_AF-A0A354HEB1-F1
#
_entry.id   AF-A0A354HEB1-F1
#
_cell.length_a   1.000
_cell.length_b   1.000
_cell.length_c   1.000
_cell.angle_alpha   90.00
_cell.angle_beta   90.00
_cell.angle_gamma   90.00
#
_symmetry.space_group_name_H-M   'P 1'
#
loop_
_entity.id
_entity.type
_entity.pdbx_description
1 polymer ?
#
loop_
_entity_poly.entity_id
_entity_poly.type
_entity_poly.pdbx_seq_one_letter_code
_entity_poly.pdbx_strand_id
1 'polypeptide(L)'
;MTGVSFNISPYVHKYEAVKLQKGQEVPQDKQSNLINGDDGEQYMLTDAAKEQMIKDKKAFNDAYMMQAQMATTKANSEAEKKHAEDMAKAMTVYRNMAKGDIVPPGDERRLMEYDKDMYQFAKTAQMMAQVAERKKHKSEWDEDEEREYREKQDKLNEESNAWVENLNPTAQALYAAQRDAIVEIDAPAAAEVSSVAVSGSDAGAVLDITG
;
A
#
# COMPACT_ATOMS: atom_id res chain seq x y z
N MET A 1 -15.07 -3.29 -11.44
CA MET A 1 -13.85 -2.90 -10.72
C MET A 1 -13.66 -1.40 -10.90
N THR A 2 -14.06 -0.60 -9.91
CA THR A 2 -13.67 0.81 -9.83
C THR A 2 -12.22 0.86 -9.35
N GLY A 3 -11.30 0.62 -10.30
CA GLY A 3 -9.89 0.43 -10.00
C GLY A 3 -9.21 1.77 -9.77
N VAL A 4 -8.56 1.93 -8.62
CA VAL A 4 -7.57 2.98 -8.41
C VAL A 4 -6.55 2.91 -9.55
N SER A 5 -6.40 4.00 -10.31
CA SER A 5 -5.44 4.09 -11.40
C SER A 5 -4.15 4.75 -10.90
N PHE A 6 -3.03 4.02 -10.95
CA PHE A 6 -1.71 4.56 -10.62
C PHE A 6 -0.89 4.76 -11.89
N ASN A 7 -0.36 5.96 -12.09
CA ASN A 7 0.47 6.27 -13.25
C ASN A 7 1.89 5.71 -13.06
N ILE A 8 2.21 4.64 -13.79
CA ILE A 8 3.53 4.00 -13.73
C ILE A 8 4.58 4.65 -14.65
N SER A 9 4.17 5.46 -15.63
CA SER A 9 5.07 6.01 -16.66
C SER A 9 6.29 6.79 -16.11
N PRO A 10 6.19 7.56 -15.00
CA PRO A 10 7.34 8.23 -14.41
C PRO A 10 8.42 7.29 -13.86
N TYR A 11 8.11 6.01 -13.68
CA TYR A 11 8.99 4.99 -13.11
C TYR A 11 9.44 3.96 -14.16
N VAL A 12 9.34 4.33 -15.44
CA VAL A 12 9.77 3.50 -16.56
C VAL A 12 10.70 4.33 -17.44
N HIS A 13 12.00 4.15 -17.25
CA HIS A 13 13.03 4.70 -18.12
C HIS A 13 13.45 3.70 -19.18
N LYS A 14 14.26 4.15 -20.14
CA LYS A 14 14.93 3.23 -21.07
C LYS A 14 16.08 2.53 -20.34
N TYR A 15 16.19 1.22 -20.52
CA TYR A 15 17.21 0.42 -19.87
C TYR A 15 18.10 -0.25 -20.92
N GLU A 16 19.33 0.22 -21.04
CA GLU A 16 20.29 -0.37 -21.97
C GLU A 16 20.75 -1.74 -21.48
N ALA A 17 20.73 -2.73 -22.38
CA ALA A 17 21.13 -4.08 -22.07
C ALA A 17 21.84 -4.75 -23.26
N VAL A 18 22.75 -5.68 -22.94
CA VAL A 18 23.38 -6.55 -23.92
C VAL A 18 22.68 -7.90 -23.90
N LYS A 19 22.21 -8.37 -25.06
CA LYS A 19 21.64 -9.72 -25.21
C LYS A 19 22.72 -10.78 -25.05
N LEU A 20 22.48 -11.77 -24.21
CA LEU A 20 23.41 -12.86 -23.93
C LEU A 20 23.21 -14.02 -24.90
N GLN A 21 24.31 -14.63 -25.33
CA GLN A 21 24.23 -15.86 -26.10
C GLN A 21 23.89 -17.06 -25.20
N LYS A 22 23.19 -18.05 -25.76
CA LYS A 22 22.79 -19.25 -25.05
C LYS A 22 24.04 -20.01 -24.54
N GLY A 23 24.16 -20.15 -23.22
CA GLY A 23 25.30 -20.81 -22.57
C GLY A 23 26.50 -19.91 -22.29
N GLN A 24 26.39 -18.60 -22.54
CA GLN A 24 27.41 -17.63 -22.16
C GLN A 24 27.52 -17.56 -20.63
N GLU A 25 28.73 -17.79 -20.11
CA GLU A 25 28.99 -17.64 -18.67
C GLU A 25 28.94 -16.16 -18.28
N VAL A 26 28.18 -15.87 -17.23
CA VAL A 26 28.06 -14.53 -16.66
C VAL A 26 28.88 -14.47 -15.38
N PRO A 27 29.81 -13.52 -15.26
CA PRO A 27 30.59 -13.31 -14.04
C PRO A 27 29.71 -13.19 -12.80
N GLN A 28 30.15 -13.76 -11.68
CA GLN A 28 29.33 -13.88 -10.46
C GLN A 28 28.88 -12.51 -9.91
N ASP A 29 29.74 -11.50 -10.04
CA ASP A 29 29.48 -10.11 -9.67
C ASP A 29 28.44 -9.42 -10.59
N LYS A 30 28.28 -9.90 -11.83
CA LYS A 30 27.34 -9.38 -12.83
C LYS A 30 26.03 -10.17 -12.94
N GLN A 31 25.88 -11.29 -12.24
CA GLN A 31 24.63 -12.08 -12.23
C GLN A 31 23.41 -11.27 -11.76
N SER A 32 23.62 -10.29 -10.88
CA SER A 32 22.54 -9.39 -10.42
C SER A 32 22.08 -8.36 -11.45
N ASN A 33 22.73 -8.28 -12.62
CA ASN A 33 22.34 -7.45 -13.76
C ASN A 33 21.47 -8.22 -14.77
N LEU A 34 21.24 -9.52 -14.55
CA LEU A 34 20.50 -10.37 -15.47
C LEU A 34 19.00 -10.13 -15.37
N ILE A 35 18.37 -10.01 -16.53
CA ILE A 35 16.92 -9.97 -16.68
C ILE A 35 16.48 -10.91 -17.80
N ASN A 36 15.30 -11.50 -17.64
CA ASN A 36 14.71 -12.36 -18.65
C ASN A 36 13.78 -11.54 -19.56
N GLY A 37 13.95 -11.71 -20.87
CA GLY A 37 12.97 -11.32 -21.87
C GLY A 37 11.74 -12.23 -21.86
N ASP A 38 10.71 -11.85 -22.62
CA ASP A 38 9.46 -12.62 -22.71
C ASP A 38 9.60 -13.92 -23.52
N ASP A 39 10.60 -14.01 -24.39
CA ASP A 39 10.94 -15.16 -25.24
C ASP A 39 11.93 -16.14 -24.59
N GLY A 40 12.28 -15.90 -23.32
CA GLY A 40 13.28 -16.68 -22.59
C GLY A 40 14.72 -16.27 -22.90
N GLU A 41 14.93 -15.18 -23.65
CA GLU A 41 16.25 -14.60 -23.83
C GLU A 41 16.73 -13.93 -22.53
N GLN A 42 18.05 -13.91 -22.34
CA GLN A 42 18.67 -13.25 -21.20
C GLN A 42 19.37 -11.99 -21.65
N TYR A 43 19.13 -10.91 -20.93
CA TYR A 43 19.78 -9.63 -21.13
C TYR A 43 20.59 -9.28 -19.88
N MET A 44 21.77 -8.71 -20.11
CA MET A 44 22.60 -8.14 -19.06
C MET A 44 22.47 -6.62 -19.12
N LEU A 45 21.83 -6.04 -18.11
CA LEU A 45 21.74 -4.59 -17.96
C LEU A 45 23.13 -3.98 -17.80
N THR A 46 23.33 -2.80 -18.39
CA THR A 46 24.47 -1.95 -18.02
C THR A 46 24.35 -1.56 -16.54
N ASP A 47 25.47 -1.25 -15.89
CA ASP A 47 25.44 -0.85 -14.47
C ASP A 47 24.56 0.40 -14.27
N ALA A 48 24.63 1.36 -15.19
CA ALA A 48 23.78 2.55 -15.19
C ALA A 48 22.29 2.20 -15.36
N ALA A 49 21.94 1.31 -16.30
CA ALA A 49 20.56 0.89 -16.51
C ALA A 49 19.99 0.12 -15.30
N LYS A 50 20.81 -0.74 -14.68
CA LYS A 50 20.43 -1.44 -13.44
C LYS A 50 20.21 -0.47 -12.30
N GLU A 51 21.13 0.47 -12.07
CA GLU A 51 20.95 1.49 -11.04
C GLU A 51 19.68 2.29 -11.27
N GLN A 52 19.40 2.66 -12.53
CA GLN A 52 18.18 3.37 -12.88
C GLN A 52 16.94 2.52 -12.59
N MET A 53 16.91 1.26 -13.01
CA MET A 53 15.77 0.36 -12.74
C MET A 53 15.53 0.16 -11.24
N ILE A 54 16.60 0.07 -10.43
CA ILE A 54 16.48 -0.01 -8.97
C ILE A 54 15.90 1.28 -8.39
N LYS A 55 16.39 2.44 -8.84
CA LYS A 55 15.86 3.75 -8.43
C LYS A 55 14.37 3.88 -8.78
N ASP A 56 14.00 3.45 -9.96
CA ASP A 56 12.62 3.49 -10.45
C ASP A 56 11.69 2.58 -9.66
N LYS A 57 12.10 1.33 -9.38
CA LYS A 57 11.35 0.41 -8.52
C LYS A 57 11.16 0.97 -7.12
N LYS A 58 12.21 1.57 -6.55
CA LYS A 58 12.13 2.21 -5.24
C LYS A 58 11.17 3.40 -5.26
N ALA A 59 11.31 4.30 -6.23
CA ALA A 59 10.47 5.48 -6.36
C ALA A 59 8.99 5.11 -6.58
N PHE A 60 8.73 4.08 -7.40
CA PHE A 60 7.41 3.50 -7.58
C PHE A 60 6.83 2.99 -6.25
N ASN A 61 7.58 2.14 -5.54
CA ASN A 61 7.12 1.56 -4.28
C ASN A 61 6.83 2.65 -3.24
N ASP A 62 7.74 3.61 -3.08
CA ASP A 62 7.58 4.72 -2.15
C ASP A 62 6.31 5.53 -2.47
N ALA A 63 6.10 5.89 -3.75
CA ALA A 63 4.94 6.66 -4.18
C ALA A 63 3.62 5.89 -4.06
N TYR A 64 3.62 4.60 -4.41
CA TYR A 64 2.44 3.75 -4.29
C TYR A 64 2.04 3.55 -2.83
N MET A 65 3.01 3.22 -1.97
CA MET A 65 2.77 3.04 -0.54
C MET A 65 2.32 4.32 0.14
N MET A 66 2.85 5.48 -0.27
CA MET A 66 2.38 6.77 0.23
C MET A 66 0.90 7.00 -0.09
N GLN A 67 0.47 6.72 -1.32
CA GLN A 67 -0.93 6.87 -1.71
C GLN A 67 -1.86 5.90 -0.98
N ALA A 68 -1.45 4.62 -0.86
CA ALA A 68 -2.19 3.63 -0.09
C ALA A 68 -2.31 4.06 1.38
N GLN A 69 -1.22 4.55 1.98
CA GLN A 69 -1.22 5.05 3.35
C GLN A 69 -2.12 6.29 3.50
N MET A 70 -2.12 7.22 2.54
CA MET A 70 -3.01 8.38 2.56
C MET A 70 -4.49 7.96 2.56
N ALA A 71 -4.88 6.97 1.74
CA ALA A 71 -6.25 6.46 1.73
C ALA A 71 -6.64 5.84 3.08
N THR A 72 -5.77 5.02 3.65
CA THR A 72 -5.97 4.44 5.00
C THR A 72 -6.03 5.52 6.08
N THR A 73 -5.15 6.53 6.04
CA THR A 73 -5.17 7.65 6.99
C THR A 73 -6.45 8.45 6.90
N LYS A 74 -7.03 8.65 5.71
CA LYS A 74 -8.33 9.31 5.57
C LYS A 74 -9.45 8.50 6.24
N ALA A 75 -9.52 7.20 5.98
CA ALA A 75 -10.51 6.31 6.59
C ALA A 75 -10.38 6.26 8.13
N ASN A 76 -9.15 6.15 8.62
CA ASN A 76 -8.87 6.14 10.06
C ASN A 76 -9.18 7.48 10.71
N SER A 77 -8.82 8.60 10.07
CA SER A 77 -9.11 9.93 10.61
C SER A 77 -10.61 10.18 10.70
N GLU A 78 -11.39 9.71 9.74
CA GLU A 78 -12.85 9.81 9.79
C GLU A 78 -13.44 8.94 10.90
N ALA A 79 -12.94 7.71 11.08
CA ALA A 79 -13.31 6.84 12.19
C ALA A 79 -12.97 7.46 13.56
N GLU A 80 -11.78 8.05 13.69
CA GLU A 80 -11.32 8.70 14.92
C GLU A 80 -12.16 9.94 15.25
N LYS A 81 -12.53 10.75 14.24
CA LYS A 81 -13.44 11.88 14.43
C LYS A 81 -14.79 11.40 14.95
N LYS A 82 -15.38 10.39 14.30
CA LYS A 82 -16.66 9.83 14.73
C LYS A 82 -16.57 9.27 16.15
N HIS A 83 -15.50 8.56 16.47
CA HIS A 83 -15.28 8.05 17.82
C HIS A 83 -15.19 9.19 18.87
N ALA A 84 -14.48 10.27 18.56
CA ALA A 84 -14.40 11.44 19.44
C ALA A 84 -15.75 12.14 19.61
N GLU A 85 -16.53 12.26 18.53
CA GLU A 85 -17.90 12.80 18.56
C GLU A 85 -18.84 11.93 19.41
N ASP A 86 -18.83 10.61 19.19
CA ASP A 86 -19.64 9.66 19.97
C ASP A 86 -19.25 9.66 21.45
N MET A 87 -17.96 9.78 21.77
CA MET A 87 -17.50 9.96 23.15
C MET A 87 -18.06 11.25 23.77
N ALA A 88 -18.04 12.37 23.04
CA ALA A 88 -18.59 13.63 23.52
C ALA A 88 -20.11 13.56 23.75
N LYS A 89 -20.84 12.90 22.85
CA LYS A 89 -22.28 12.61 22.98
C LYS A 89 -22.54 11.72 24.21
N ALA A 90 -21.79 10.62 24.38
CA ALA A 90 -21.91 9.74 25.54
C ALA A 90 -21.65 10.46 26.88
N MET A 91 -20.63 11.32 26.95
CA MET A 91 -20.36 12.16 28.14
C MET A 91 -21.49 13.14 28.43
N THR A 92 -22.15 13.67 27.39
CA THR A 92 -23.33 14.54 27.54
C THR A 92 -24.52 13.77 28.12
N VAL A 93 -24.80 12.58 27.59
CA VAL A 93 -25.85 11.68 28.12
C VAL A 93 -25.59 11.34 29.58
N TYR A 94 -24.37 10.89 29.90
CA TYR A 94 -23.96 10.60 31.26
C TYR A 94 -24.17 11.79 32.19
N ARG A 95 -23.75 12.99 31.77
CA ARG A 95 -23.90 14.22 32.57
C ARG A 95 -25.37 14.57 32.80
N ASN A 96 -26.22 14.41 31.79
CA ASN A 96 -27.65 14.66 31.90
C ASN A 96 -28.29 13.66 32.87
N MET A 97 -28.00 12.36 32.72
CA MET A 97 -28.46 11.33 33.65
C MET A 97 -27.99 11.59 35.08
N ALA A 98 -26.70 11.89 35.28
CA ALA A 98 -26.15 12.13 36.62
C ALA A 98 -26.76 13.35 37.33
N LYS A 99 -27.29 14.32 36.58
CA LYS A 99 -28.06 15.45 37.14
C LYS A 99 -29.49 15.08 37.56
N GLY A 100 -29.96 13.89 37.22
CA GLY A 100 -31.35 13.48 37.42
C GLY A 100 -32.27 13.75 36.23
N ASP A 101 -31.76 14.29 35.13
CA ASP A 101 -32.55 14.59 33.93
C ASP A 101 -32.94 13.32 33.18
N ILE A 102 -33.95 13.41 32.31
CA ILE A 102 -34.44 12.30 31.48
C ILE A 102 -33.82 12.43 30.09
N VAL A 103 -33.13 11.38 29.66
CA VAL A 103 -32.58 11.24 28.30
C VAL A 103 -33.37 10.18 27.53
N PRO A 104 -33.31 10.17 26.19
CA PRO A 104 -33.99 9.15 25.39
C PRO A 104 -33.47 7.73 25.66
N PRO A 105 -34.32 6.68 25.55
CA PRO A 105 -33.89 5.30 25.76
C PRO A 105 -32.79 4.81 24.80
N GLY A 106 -32.76 5.36 23.57
CA GLY A 106 -31.69 5.08 22.60
C GLY A 106 -30.33 5.55 23.12
N ASP A 107 -30.26 6.76 23.65
CA ASP A 107 -29.07 7.37 24.23
C ASP A 107 -28.60 6.63 25.49
N GLU A 108 -29.52 6.22 26.38
CA GLU A 108 -29.17 5.39 27.54
C GLU A 108 -28.51 4.07 27.11
N ARG A 109 -29.04 3.44 26.05
CA ARG A 109 -28.47 2.20 25.50
C ARG A 109 -27.10 2.44 24.89
N ARG A 110 -26.93 3.52 24.10
CA ARG A 110 -25.64 3.90 23.52
C ARG A 110 -24.58 4.13 24.60
N LEU A 111 -24.94 4.81 25.70
CA LEU A 111 -24.04 4.99 26.84
C LEU A 111 -23.65 3.65 27.48
N MET A 112 -24.60 2.71 27.62
CA MET A 112 -24.32 1.37 28.13
C MET A 112 -23.41 0.55 27.21
N GLU A 113 -23.62 0.65 25.89
CA GLU A 113 -22.78 0.00 24.87
C GLU A 113 -21.36 0.59 24.86
N TYR A 114 -21.25 1.90 25.11
CA TYR A 114 -19.98 2.61 25.19
C TYR A 114 -19.19 2.23 26.45
N ASP A 115 -19.80 2.35 27.64
CA ASP A 115 -19.22 1.96 28.91
C ASP A 115 -20.33 1.62 29.94
N LYS A 116 -20.41 0.34 30.29
CA LYS A 116 -21.41 -0.19 31.22
C LYS A 116 -21.28 0.38 32.64
N ASP A 117 -20.06 0.61 33.12
CA ASP A 117 -19.82 1.11 34.47
C ASP A 117 -20.18 2.59 34.55
N MET A 118 -19.84 3.35 33.51
CA MET A 118 -20.26 4.75 33.35
C MET A 118 -21.78 4.88 33.33
N TYR A 119 -22.47 4.01 32.59
CA TYR A 119 -23.93 3.93 32.59
C TYR A 119 -24.50 3.62 33.99
N GLN A 120 -23.96 2.62 34.69
CA GLN A 120 -24.43 2.25 36.04
C GLN A 120 -24.27 3.39 37.04
N PHE A 121 -23.13 4.09 37.00
CA PHE A 121 -22.91 5.27 37.83
C PHE A 121 -23.93 6.36 37.49
N ALA A 122 -24.10 6.70 36.21
CA ALA A 122 -25.08 7.68 35.77
C ALA A 122 -26.49 7.32 36.24
N LYS A 123 -26.90 6.06 36.13
CA LYS A 123 -28.22 5.59 36.56
C LYS A 123 -28.41 5.71 38.07
N THR A 124 -27.40 5.33 38.84
CA THR A 124 -27.44 5.40 40.31
C THR A 124 -27.51 6.87 40.76
N ALA A 125 -26.70 7.75 40.16
CA ALA A 125 -26.74 9.19 40.42
C ALA A 125 -28.12 9.80 40.03
N GLN A 126 -28.68 9.39 38.89
CA GLN A 126 -30.01 9.81 38.43
C GLN A 126 -31.12 9.44 39.43
N MET A 127 -31.02 8.28 40.07
CA MET A 127 -31.97 7.84 41.11
C MET A 127 -31.83 8.63 42.41
N MET A 128 -30.62 9.02 42.78
CA MET A 128 -30.34 9.78 44.01
C MET A 128 -30.54 11.30 43.87
N ALA A 129 -30.65 11.83 42.64
CA ALA A 129 -30.84 13.25 42.40
C ALA A 129 -32.20 13.74 42.94
N GLN A 130 -32.16 14.63 43.94
CA GLN A 130 -33.33 15.29 44.51
C GLN A 130 -33.70 16.54 43.69
N VAL A 131 -34.13 16.34 42.44
CA VAL A 131 -34.57 17.42 41.54
C VAL A 131 -36.09 17.55 41.55
N ALA A 132 -36.58 18.78 41.78
CA ALA A 132 -38.00 19.10 41.81
C ALA A 132 -38.68 18.94 40.45
N GLU A 133 -37.96 19.21 39.36
CA GLU A 133 -38.39 19.01 37.98
C GLU A 133 -37.23 18.43 37.16
N ARG A 134 -37.50 17.38 36.38
CA ARG A 134 -36.50 16.72 35.54
C ARG A 134 -36.61 17.24 34.12
N LYS A 135 -35.50 17.75 33.56
CA LYS A 135 -35.49 18.18 32.16
C LYS A 135 -35.52 16.96 31.25
N LYS A 136 -36.31 17.03 30.16
CA LYS A 136 -36.29 16.03 29.09
C LYS A 136 -35.37 16.51 27.97
N HIS A 137 -34.39 15.69 27.61
CA HIS A 137 -33.46 15.98 26.52
C HIS A 137 -33.89 15.27 25.23
N LYS A 138 -33.48 15.84 24.10
CA LYS A 138 -33.59 15.19 22.79
C LYS A 138 -32.43 14.20 22.61
N SER A 139 -32.53 13.37 21.58
CA SER A 139 -31.47 12.42 21.22
C SER A 139 -30.22 13.17 20.80
N GLU A 140 -29.06 12.74 21.30
CA GLU A 140 -27.75 13.19 20.81
C GLU A 140 -27.38 12.53 19.46
N TRP A 141 -28.01 11.38 19.14
CA TRP A 141 -27.82 10.69 17.86
C TRP A 141 -28.98 10.94 16.91
N ASP A 142 -28.63 11.37 15.70
CA ASP A 142 -29.53 11.52 14.56
C ASP A 142 -29.30 10.36 13.57
N GLU A 143 -30.38 9.75 13.09
CA GLU A 143 -30.30 8.58 12.20
C GLU A 143 -29.81 8.95 10.79
N ASP A 144 -30.12 10.16 10.31
CA ASP A 144 -29.68 10.64 9.01
C ASP A 144 -28.18 10.97 9.06
N GLU A 145 -27.72 11.67 10.12
CA GLU A 145 -26.29 11.92 10.38
C GLU A 145 -25.49 10.60 10.43
N GLU A 146 -26.01 9.60 11.14
CA GLU A 146 -25.35 8.30 11.27
C GLU A 146 -25.32 7.53 9.93
N ARG A 147 -26.37 7.66 9.10
CA ARG A 147 -26.40 7.07 7.76
C ARG A 147 -25.37 7.73 6.84
N GLU A 148 -25.30 9.05 6.84
CA GLU A 148 -24.32 9.81 6.05
C GLU A 148 -22.89 9.45 6.44
N TYR A 149 -22.61 9.31 7.74
CA TYR A 149 -21.31 8.84 8.21
C TYR A 149 -20.99 7.44 7.68
N ARG A 150 -21.91 6.47 7.79
CA ARG A 150 -21.69 5.10 7.30
C ARG A 150 -21.39 5.09 5.81
N GLU A 151 -22.20 5.79 5.00
CA GLU A 151 -21.98 5.87 3.55
C GLU A 151 -20.64 6.50 3.20
N LYS A 152 -20.23 7.53 3.93
CA LYS A 152 -18.91 8.17 3.75
C LYS A 152 -17.79 7.22 4.14
N GLN A 153 -17.93 6.52 5.26
CA GLN A 153 -16.91 5.61 5.78
C GLN A 153 -16.76 4.37 4.90
N ASP A 154 -17.86 3.84 4.37
CA ASP A 154 -17.84 2.73 3.42
C ASP A 154 -17.07 3.11 2.16
N LYS A 155 -17.31 4.31 1.61
CA LYS A 155 -16.54 4.82 0.45
C LYS A 155 -15.04 4.97 0.75
N LEU A 156 -14.68 5.46 1.94
CA LEU A 156 -13.27 5.60 2.34
C LEU A 156 -12.59 4.24 2.52
N ASN A 157 -13.31 3.27 3.09
CA ASN A 157 -12.83 1.91 3.23
C ASN A 157 -12.68 1.20 1.88
N GLU A 158 -13.65 1.38 0.97
CA GLU A 158 -13.57 0.88 -0.41
C GLU A 158 -12.37 1.48 -1.15
N GLU A 159 -12.12 2.79 -1.03
CA GLU A 159 -10.93 3.43 -1.60
C GLU A 159 -9.64 2.83 -1.02
N SER A 160 -9.54 2.71 0.30
CA SER A 160 -8.37 2.12 0.97
C SER A 160 -8.13 0.67 0.55
N ASN A 161 -9.18 -0.15 0.47
CA ASN A 161 -9.08 -1.54 0.03
C ASN A 161 -8.66 -1.64 -1.43
N ALA A 162 -9.18 -0.77 -2.30
CA ALA A 162 -8.81 -0.75 -3.70
C ALA A 162 -7.30 -0.49 -3.90
N TRP A 163 -6.65 0.33 -3.06
CA TRP A 163 -5.19 0.49 -3.10
C TRP A 163 -4.43 -0.80 -2.76
N VAL A 164 -4.91 -1.58 -1.80
CA VAL A 164 -4.28 -2.87 -1.44
C VAL A 164 -4.47 -3.90 -2.55
N GLU A 165 -5.69 -4.01 -3.08
CA GLU A 165 -6.02 -4.97 -4.14
C GLU A 165 -5.29 -4.67 -5.45
N ASN A 166 -5.08 -3.39 -5.77
CA ASN A 166 -4.38 -2.98 -7.00
C ASN A 166 -2.85 -3.03 -6.90
N LEU A 167 -2.26 -3.32 -5.74
CA LEU A 167 -0.80 -3.33 -5.58
C LEU A 167 -0.13 -4.34 -6.51
N ASN A 168 -0.61 -5.59 -6.48
CA ASN A 168 -0.05 -6.67 -7.28
C ASN A 168 -0.20 -6.43 -8.81
N PRO A 169 -1.41 -6.13 -9.35
CA PRO A 169 -1.53 -5.86 -10.78
C PRO A 169 -0.76 -4.60 -11.22
N THR A 170 -0.67 -3.57 -10.38
CA THR A 170 0.12 -2.38 -10.70
C THR A 170 1.63 -2.69 -10.73
N ALA A 171 2.12 -3.48 -9.78
CA ALA A 171 3.52 -3.91 -9.77
C ALA A 171 3.86 -4.80 -10.99
N GLN A 172 2.93 -5.69 -11.38
CA GLN A 172 3.08 -6.49 -12.60
C GLN A 172 3.12 -5.61 -13.85
N ALA A 173 2.25 -4.61 -13.96
CA ALA A 173 2.25 -3.65 -15.06
C ALA A 173 3.55 -2.86 -15.12
N LEU A 174 4.11 -2.45 -13.97
CA LEU A 174 5.44 -1.83 -13.90
C LEU A 174 6.52 -2.77 -14.44
N TYR A 175 6.57 -4.02 -13.97
CA TYR A 175 7.60 -4.96 -14.41
C TYR A 175 7.50 -5.31 -15.90
N ALA A 176 6.28 -5.40 -16.43
CA ALA A 176 6.06 -5.55 -17.87
C ALA A 176 6.59 -4.32 -18.63
N ALA A 177 6.19 -3.11 -18.23
CA ALA A 177 6.65 -1.89 -18.87
C ALA A 177 8.17 -1.68 -18.76
N GLN A 178 8.80 -2.11 -17.67
CA GLN A 178 10.25 -2.09 -17.53
C GLN A 178 10.96 -3.06 -18.47
N ARG A 179 10.35 -4.20 -18.79
CA ARG A 179 10.87 -5.13 -19.81
C ARG A 179 10.69 -4.58 -21.22
N ASP A 180 9.54 -3.98 -21.53
CA ASP A 180 9.29 -3.34 -22.83
C ASP A 180 10.21 -2.14 -23.09
N ALA A 181 10.71 -1.52 -22.01
CA ALA A 181 11.64 -0.39 -22.09
C ALA A 181 13.12 -0.79 -22.18
N ILE A 182 13.43 -2.09 -22.25
CA ILE A 182 14.79 -2.57 -22.53
C ILE A 182 15.17 -2.15 -23.96
N VAL A 183 16.34 -1.55 -24.09
CA VAL A 183 16.94 -1.22 -25.37
C VAL A 183 18.19 -2.07 -25.53
N GLU A 184 18.17 -2.98 -26.50
CA GLU A 184 19.35 -3.75 -26.86
C GLU A 184 20.40 -2.81 -27.45
N ILE A 185 21.58 -2.82 -26.85
CA ILE A 185 22.76 -2.13 -27.37
C ILE A 185 23.70 -3.16 -27.96
N ASP A 186 24.39 -2.77 -29.04
CA ASP A 186 25.49 -3.57 -29.57
C ASP A 186 26.49 -3.85 -28.44
N ALA A 187 26.93 -5.10 -28.32
CA ALA A 187 27.95 -5.47 -27.35
C ALA A 187 29.11 -4.46 -27.47
N PRO A 188 29.48 -3.73 -26.42
CA PRO A 188 30.40 -2.62 -26.57
C PRO A 188 31.72 -3.15 -27.12
N ALA A 189 32.23 -2.47 -28.15
CA ALA A 189 33.66 -2.52 -28.44
C ALA A 189 34.38 -2.00 -27.18
N ALA A 190 34.82 -2.93 -26.33
CA ALA A 190 35.76 -2.77 -25.22
C ALA A 190 35.56 -1.52 -24.31
N ALA A 191 34.87 -1.67 -23.17
CA ALA A 191 35.27 -1.00 -21.92
C ALA A 191 34.57 -1.49 -20.63
N GLU A 192 33.33 -1.99 -20.64
CA GLU A 192 32.60 -2.27 -19.37
C GLU A 192 31.99 -3.70 -19.30
N VAL A 193 32.46 -4.61 -20.16
CA VAL A 193 32.20 -6.07 -20.05
C VAL A 193 33.51 -6.80 -19.76
N SER A 194 34.28 -6.31 -18.79
CA SER A 194 35.57 -6.91 -18.45
C SER A 194 35.39 -8.13 -17.53
N SER A 195 34.94 -9.24 -18.13
CA SER A 195 35.41 -10.62 -17.80
C SER A 195 34.61 -11.69 -18.57
N VAL A 196 34.29 -11.45 -19.85
CA VAL A 196 33.98 -12.56 -20.76
C VAL A 196 35.29 -13.31 -21.02
N ALA A 197 35.57 -14.29 -20.17
CA ALA A 197 36.53 -15.34 -20.45
C ALA A 197 35.96 -16.18 -21.60
N VAL A 198 36.23 -15.76 -22.84
CA VAL A 198 36.29 -16.72 -23.94
C VAL A 198 37.54 -17.58 -23.68
N SER A 199 37.40 -18.57 -22.80
CA SER A 199 38.27 -19.74 -22.87
C SER A 199 37.80 -20.54 -24.07
N GLY A 200 38.35 -20.17 -25.22
CA GLY A 200 38.19 -20.92 -26.46
C GLY A 200 38.48 -22.39 -26.21
N SER A 201 37.55 -23.21 -26.68
CA SER A 201 37.72 -24.63 -26.95
C SER A 201 39.07 -24.90 -27.60
N ASP A 202 39.92 -25.70 -26.97
CA ASP A 202 40.97 -26.43 -27.69
C ASP A 202 40.69 -27.92 -27.53
N ALA A 203 39.76 -28.39 -28.37
CA ALA A 203 39.60 -29.79 -28.66
C ALA A 203 40.64 -30.16 -29.73
N GLY A 204 41.64 -30.93 -29.32
CA GLY A 204 42.45 -31.87 -30.08
C GLY A 204 42.69 -31.63 -31.58
N ALA A 205 43.96 -31.37 -31.92
CA ALA A 205 44.51 -31.77 -33.21
C ALA A 205 45.82 -32.55 -33.00
N VAL A 206 45.83 -33.75 -33.57
CA VAL A 206 46.93 -34.71 -33.65
C VAL A 206 48.00 -34.17 -34.59
N LEU A 207 49.28 -34.30 -34.23
CA LEU A 207 50.37 -34.35 -35.22
C LEU A 207 51.55 -35.15 -34.66
N ASP A 208 51.61 -36.39 -35.14
CA ASP A 208 52.76 -37.27 -35.16
C ASP A 208 53.77 -36.76 -36.21
N ILE A 209 55.00 -36.43 -35.81
CA ILE A 209 56.19 -36.42 -36.69
C ILE A 209 57.42 -36.83 -35.87
N THR A 210 57.95 -37.99 -36.24
CA THR A 210 59.31 -38.53 -36.13
C THR A 210 60.47 -37.56 -35.82
N GLY A 211 61.37 -38.03 -34.95
CA GLY A 211 62.70 -37.50 -34.67
C GLY A 211 63.39 -38.22 -33.52
#